data_AF-A0A832CCA0-F1
#
_entry.id   AF-A0A832CCA0-F1
#
_cell.length_a   1.000
_cell.length_b   1.000
_cell.length_c   1.000
_cell.angle_alpha   90.00
_cell.angle_beta   90.00
_cell.angle_gamma   90.00
#
_symmetry.space_group_name_H-M   'P 1'
#
loop_
_entity.id
_entity.type
_entity.pdbx_description
1 polymer ?
#
loop_
_entity_poly.entity_id
_entity_poly.type
_entity_poly.pdbx_seq_one_letter_code
_entity_poly.pdbx_strand_id
1 'polypeptide(L)'
;MPLKDECKLCGRVLPYSYLRRCQRCGKLFCLDCMVPDVLTGDTRRLFCLNCAKKAVSPKSKNKYEALTSYLHFRAAFTDIVRLSFAQIDGIIGDNLPLTAYRSEEWWRKYPSNAHVKAWLNAGWEAKEVNLKEAYVVFQKVKAQQRMSVEREKKEKGRQLQKPFTPPPSRIFTRQKPSKTKIAKLYARLKNIERMRTAQPKLRGNFKPKPVHEKRLLKPKRE
;
A
#
# COMPACT_ATOMS: atom_id res chain seq x y z
N MET A 1 -7.44 -18.09 25.35
CA MET A 1 -7.79 -17.96 23.92
C MET A 1 -6.77 -17.04 23.26
N PRO A 2 -6.16 -17.39 22.10
CA PRO A 2 -5.24 -16.48 21.43
C PRO A 2 -6.02 -15.24 20.97
N LEU A 3 -5.57 -14.06 21.38
CA LEU A 3 -6.09 -12.79 20.89
C LEU A 3 -5.82 -12.73 19.38
N LYS A 4 -6.89 -12.80 18.61
CA LYS A 4 -6.88 -12.73 17.14
C LYS A 4 -7.25 -11.32 16.77
N ASP A 5 -6.32 -10.63 16.14
CA ASP A 5 -6.51 -9.28 15.64
C ASP A 5 -6.41 -9.27 14.11
N GLU A 6 -7.02 -8.27 13.49
CA GLU A 6 -7.07 -8.14 12.03
C GLU A 6 -6.03 -7.16 11.52
N CYS A 7 -5.34 -7.53 10.45
CA CYS A 7 -4.50 -6.59 9.71
C CYS A 7 -5.39 -5.56 8.99
N LYS A 8 -5.23 -4.27 9.30
CA LYS A 8 -6.07 -3.21 8.72
C LYS A 8 -5.81 -2.90 7.24
N LEU A 9 -4.82 -3.54 6.60
CA LEU A 9 -4.56 -3.41 5.16
C LEU A 9 -5.13 -4.58 4.37
N CYS A 10 -4.80 -5.81 4.75
CA CYS A 10 -5.21 -7.01 4.00
C CYS A 10 -6.45 -7.71 4.57
N GLY A 11 -6.95 -7.31 5.75
CA GLY A 11 -8.13 -7.89 6.39
C GLY A 11 -7.94 -9.33 6.91
N ARG A 12 -6.71 -9.87 6.87
CA ARG A 12 -6.43 -11.21 7.40
C ARG A 12 -6.46 -11.20 8.93
N VAL A 13 -7.18 -12.16 9.50
CA VAL A 13 -7.18 -12.45 10.94
C VAL A 13 -5.92 -13.24 11.27
N LEU A 14 -5.04 -12.68 12.10
CA LEU A 14 -3.78 -13.31 12.50
C LEU A 14 -3.63 -13.28 14.02
N PRO A 15 -2.86 -14.21 14.62
CA PRO A 15 -2.50 -14.11 16.03
C PRO A 15 -1.65 -12.85 16.26
N TYR A 16 -1.83 -12.21 17.42
CA TYR A 16 -1.17 -10.95 17.78
C TYR A 16 0.35 -10.94 17.56
N SER A 17 1.02 -12.08 17.79
CA SER A 17 2.47 -12.24 17.60
C SER A 17 2.98 -11.97 16.18
N TYR A 18 2.12 -12.14 15.17
CA TYR A 18 2.44 -11.90 13.75
C TYR A 18 2.11 -10.48 13.28
N LEU A 19 1.45 -9.69 14.14
CA LEU A 19 1.14 -8.31 13.87
C LEU A 19 2.22 -7.41 14.48
N ARG A 20 2.49 -6.28 13.83
CA ARG A 20 3.25 -5.18 14.44
C ARG A 20 2.47 -3.89 14.29
N ARG A 21 2.79 -2.95 15.18
CA ARG A 21 2.20 -1.62 15.20
C ARG A 21 3.00 -0.70 14.29
N CYS A 22 2.31 -0.02 13.37
CA CYS A 22 2.93 1.05 12.59
C CYS A 22 3.22 2.26 13.49
N GLN A 23 4.44 2.79 13.42
CA GLN A 23 4.83 3.95 14.24
C GLN A 23 4.14 5.26 13.85
N ARG A 24 3.66 5.42 12.61
CA ARG A 24 2.95 6.65 12.17
C ARG A 24 1.45 6.66 12.48
N CYS A 25 0.77 5.51 12.34
CA CYS A 25 -0.68 5.45 12.48
C CYS A 25 -1.18 4.63 13.67
N GLY A 26 -0.29 3.97 14.43
CA GLY A 26 -0.62 3.22 15.64
C GLY A 26 -1.46 1.95 15.44
N LYS A 27 -1.76 1.61 14.18
CA LYS A 27 -2.59 0.46 13.78
C LYS A 27 -1.75 -0.81 13.62
N LEU A 28 -2.39 -1.98 13.78
CA LEU A 28 -1.78 -3.31 13.63
C LEU A 28 -1.83 -3.78 12.17
N PHE A 29 -0.71 -4.32 11.69
CA PHE A 29 -0.55 -4.87 10.35
C PHE A 29 0.32 -6.13 10.35
N CYS A 30 0.15 -6.99 9.35
CA CYS A 30 1.03 -8.15 9.13
C CYS A 30 2.38 -7.70 8.56
N LEU A 31 3.42 -8.53 8.73
CA LEU A 31 4.77 -8.26 8.24
C LEU A 31 4.81 -7.94 6.74
N ASP A 32 4.06 -8.67 5.92
CA ASP A 32 3.95 -8.42 4.46
C ASP A 32 3.40 -7.03 4.12
N CYS A 33 2.61 -6.44 5.02
CA CYS A 33 1.97 -5.13 4.83
C CYS A 33 2.76 -3.99 5.49
N MET A 34 3.97 -4.27 5.96
CA MET A 34 4.87 -3.29 6.56
C MET A 34 6.21 -3.25 5.83
N VAL A 35 6.81 -2.07 5.88
CA VAL A 35 8.12 -1.79 5.30
C VAL A 35 8.92 -1.01 6.35
N PRO A 36 10.22 -1.24 6.48
CA PRO A 36 11.09 -0.38 7.27
C PRO A 36 11.06 1.07 6.76
N ASP A 37 11.56 2.00 7.56
CA ASP A 37 11.57 3.41 7.19
C ASP A 37 12.44 3.64 5.94
N VAL A 38 11.80 3.98 4.83
CA VAL A 38 12.45 4.25 3.54
C VAL A 38 13.17 5.60 3.56
N LEU A 39 12.75 6.55 4.40
CA LEU A 39 13.34 7.89 4.44
C LEU A 39 14.63 7.90 5.26
N THR A 40 14.60 7.30 6.44
CA THR A 40 15.75 7.30 7.36
C THR A 40 16.68 6.10 7.16
N GLY A 41 16.19 5.02 6.52
CA GLY A 41 16.93 3.75 6.41
C GLY A 41 16.91 2.92 7.70
N ASP A 42 16.18 3.36 8.72
CA ASP A 42 16.08 2.66 10.00
C ASP A 42 15.27 1.37 9.88
N THR A 43 15.93 0.23 10.00
CA THR A 43 15.28 -1.10 9.97
C THR A 43 14.40 -1.37 11.20
N ARG A 44 14.62 -0.63 12.30
CA ARG A 44 13.84 -0.74 13.54
C ARG A 44 12.49 -0.03 13.48
N ARG A 45 12.35 0.98 12.61
CA ARG A 45 11.10 1.74 12.45
C ARG A 45 10.27 1.11 11.36
N LEU A 46 9.13 0.54 11.72
CA LEU A 46 8.21 -0.10 10.78
C LEU A 46 7.00 0.79 10.49
N PHE A 47 6.75 0.99 9.20
CA PHE A 47 5.57 1.70 8.71
C PHE A 47 4.70 0.77 7.87
N CYS A 48 3.38 0.97 7.91
CA CYS A 48 2.50 0.28 6.97
C CYS A 48 2.66 0.85 5.55
N LEU A 49 2.33 0.05 4.52
CA LEU A 49 2.48 0.44 3.11
C LEU A 49 1.82 1.79 2.77
N ASN A 50 0.66 2.11 3.36
CA ASN A 50 0.01 3.40 3.15
C ASN A 50 0.79 4.57 3.77
N CYS A 51 1.38 4.37 4.94
CA CYS A 51 2.22 5.37 5.61
C CYS A 51 3.56 5.55 4.89
N ALA A 52 4.17 4.46 4.40
CA ALA A 52 5.37 4.50 3.58
C ALA A 52 5.10 5.22 2.24
N LYS A 53 3.98 4.91 1.57
CA LYS A 53 3.57 5.61 0.34
C LYS A 53 3.43 7.11 0.53
N LYS A 54 2.81 7.55 1.63
CA LYS A 54 2.70 8.98 1.97
C LYS A 54 4.05 9.64 2.29
N ALA A 55 5.04 8.86 2.74
CA ALA A 55 6.38 9.34 3.03
C ALA A 55 7.16 9.61 1.74
N VAL A 56 7.13 8.66 0.80
CA VAL A 56 7.90 8.71 -0.46
C VAL A 56 7.23 9.62 -1.50
N SER A 57 5.90 9.58 -1.58
CA SER A 57 5.11 10.42 -2.48
C SER A 57 4.14 11.24 -1.65
N PRO A 58 4.60 12.33 -1.01
CA PRO A 58 3.67 13.29 -0.43
C PRO A 58 2.74 13.77 -1.54
N LYS A 59 1.45 13.89 -1.21
CA LYS A 59 0.49 14.47 -2.16
C LYS A 59 0.95 15.91 -2.44
N SER A 60 1.07 16.28 -3.71
CA SER A 60 1.39 17.66 -4.07
C SER A 60 0.37 18.58 -3.41
N LYS A 61 0.87 19.54 -2.63
CA LYS A 61 0.02 20.53 -1.99
C LYS A 61 -0.55 21.41 -3.08
N ASN A 62 -1.87 21.60 -3.09
CA ASN A 62 -2.46 22.59 -3.96
C ASN A 62 -2.01 23.98 -3.47
N LYS A 63 -1.69 24.90 -4.37
CA LYS A 63 -1.29 26.28 -4.02
C LYS A 63 -2.22 26.90 -2.97
N TYR A 64 -3.53 26.70 -3.14
CA TYR A 64 -4.57 27.28 -2.27
C TYR A 64 -4.96 26.40 -1.05
N GLU A 65 -4.20 25.35 -0.74
CA GLU A 65 -4.51 24.44 0.38
C GLU A 65 -4.42 25.15 1.73
N ALA A 66 -3.45 26.04 1.92
CA ALA A 66 -3.32 26.83 3.15
C ALA A 66 -4.53 27.73 3.39
N LEU A 67 -5.03 28.40 2.34
CA LEU A 67 -6.26 29.18 2.38
C LEU A 67 -7.48 28.30 2.73
N THR A 68 -7.53 27.08 2.17
CA THR A 68 -8.58 26.09 2.49
C THR A 68 -8.59 25.76 3.99
N SER A 69 -7.43 25.43 4.56
CA SER A 69 -7.29 25.11 5.98
C SER A 69 -7.62 26.30 6.88
N TYR A 70 -7.21 27.51 6.50
CA TYR A 70 -7.53 28.74 7.22
C TYR A 70 -9.03 28.98 7.30
N LEU A 71 -9.73 28.90 6.16
CA LEU A 71 -11.18 29.08 6.10
C LEU A 71 -11.92 27.96 6.86
N HIS A 72 -11.43 26.72 6.78
CA HIS A 72 -12.00 25.61 7.55
C HIS A 72 -11.87 25.86 9.07
N PHE A 73 -10.74 26.37 9.55
CA PHE A 73 -10.58 26.73 10.96
C PHE A 73 -11.53 27.86 11.37
N ARG A 74 -11.65 28.91 10.54
CA ARG A 74 -12.59 30.02 10.77
C ARG A 74 -14.05 29.60 10.75
N ALA A 75 -14.39 28.54 10.01
CA ALA A 75 -15.76 28.03 9.92
C ALA A 75 -16.33 27.56 11.25
N ALA A 76 -15.48 27.27 12.24
CA ALA A 76 -15.92 26.90 13.59
C ALA A 76 -16.48 28.11 14.38
N PHE A 77 -16.07 29.34 14.05
CA PHE A 77 -16.34 30.52 14.89
C PHE A 77 -17.15 31.60 14.18
N THR A 78 -17.04 31.70 12.86
CA THR A 78 -17.62 32.81 12.08
C THR A 78 -18.30 32.29 10.83
N ASP A 79 -19.40 32.95 10.44
CA ASP A 79 -20.12 32.67 9.19
C ASP A 79 -19.69 33.60 8.04
N ILE A 80 -19.02 34.72 8.37
CA ILE A 80 -18.55 35.73 7.42
C ILE A 80 -17.11 36.09 7.78
N VAL A 81 -16.22 36.10 6.79
CA VAL A 81 -14.81 36.47 6.96
C VAL A 81 -14.42 37.46 5.87
N ARG A 82 -13.93 38.63 6.29
CA ARG A 82 -13.32 39.62 5.39
C ARG A 82 -11.81 39.42 5.36
N LEU A 83 -11.24 39.27 4.18
CA LEU A 83 -9.80 39.16 3.96
C LEU A 83 -9.34 40.16 2.91
N SER A 84 -8.21 40.84 3.15
CA SER A 84 -7.55 41.62 2.10
C SER A 84 -6.73 40.72 1.17
N PHE A 85 -6.43 41.16 -0.05
CA PHE A 85 -5.58 40.40 -0.97
C PHE A 85 -4.19 40.12 -0.36
N ALA A 86 -3.59 41.11 0.31
CA ALA A 86 -2.32 40.93 1.00
C ALA A 86 -2.38 39.86 2.11
N GLN A 87 -3.49 39.77 2.85
CA GLN A 87 -3.69 38.70 3.83
C GLN A 87 -3.82 37.33 3.16
N ILE A 88 -4.50 37.27 2.01
CA ILE A 88 -4.64 36.02 1.25
C ILE A 88 -3.28 35.56 0.71
N ASP A 89 -2.47 36.47 0.16
CA ASP A 89 -1.10 36.19 -0.29
C ASP A 89 -0.25 35.65 0.87
N GLY A 90 -0.33 36.28 2.05
CA GLY A 90 0.37 35.84 3.25
C GLY A 90 -0.09 34.45 3.75
N ILE A 91 -1.38 34.14 3.64
CA ILE A 91 -1.92 32.82 4.03
C ILE A 91 -1.49 31.74 3.03
N ILE A 92 -1.49 32.05 1.73
CA ILE A 92 -1.07 31.11 0.68
C ILE A 92 0.45 30.89 0.75
N GLY A 93 1.21 31.92 1.12
CA GLY A 93 2.67 31.93 1.06
C GLY A 93 3.20 32.23 -0.34
N ASP A 94 2.32 32.59 -1.28
CA ASP A 94 2.62 32.97 -2.65
C ASP A 94 1.69 34.11 -3.08
N ASN A 95 2.13 34.93 -4.04
CA ASN A 95 1.30 35.98 -4.62
C ASN A 95 0.14 35.41 -5.47
N LEU A 96 -1.01 36.04 -5.36
CA LEU A 96 -2.15 35.88 -6.25
C LEU A 96 -1.78 36.30 -7.69
N PRO A 97 -2.38 35.69 -8.71
CA PRO A 97 -2.15 36.08 -10.08
C PRO A 97 -2.70 37.49 -10.35
N LEU A 98 -2.09 38.23 -11.28
CA LEU A 98 -2.55 39.58 -11.69
C LEU A 98 -4.04 39.64 -12.05
N THR A 99 -4.59 38.54 -12.56
CA THR A 99 -6.01 38.43 -12.91
C THR A 99 -6.92 38.54 -11.69
N ALA A 100 -6.49 38.08 -10.50
CA ALA A 100 -7.26 38.21 -9.27
C ALA A 100 -7.44 39.67 -8.82
N TYR A 101 -6.47 40.53 -9.13
CA TYR A 101 -6.52 41.97 -8.84
C TYR A 101 -7.29 42.77 -9.91
N ARG A 102 -7.38 42.24 -11.14
CA ARG A 102 -7.99 42.94 -12.28
C ARG A 102 -9.46 42.61 -12.50
N SER A 103 -9.90 41.40 -12.16
CA SER A 103 -11.28 40.99 -12.42
C SER A 103 -11.93 40.30 -11.21
N GLU A 104 -13.13 40.78 -10.85
CA GLU A 104 -13.98 40.14 -9.85
C GLU A 104 -14.41 38.73 -10.30
N GLU A 105 -14.52 38.52 -11.62
CA GLU A 105 -14.85 37.23 -12.21
C GLU A 105 -13.88 36.13 -11.77
N TRP A 106 -12.61 36.44 -11.52
CA TRP A 106 -11.64 35.45 -11.03
C TRP A 106 -12.09 34.81 -9.71
N TRP A 107 -12.78 35.57 -8.86
CA TRP A 107 -13.30 35.12 -7.57
C TRP A 107 -14.64 34.39 -7.67
N ARG A 108 -15.47 34.73 -8.66
CA ARG A 108 -16.81 34.14 -8.87
C ARG A 108 -16.86 33.01 -9.91
N LYS A 109 -15.73 32.69 -10.58
CA LYS A 109 -15.69 31.75 -11.72
C LYS A 109 -16.10 30.32 -11.35
N TYR A 110 -16.24 29.49 -12.38
CA TYR A 110 -16.61 28.09 -12.29
C TYR A 110 -15.81 27.25 -11.27
N PRO A 111 -16.47 26.29 -10.59
CA PRO A 111 -15.87 25.40 -9.59
C PRO A 111 -14.82 24.43 -10.14
N SER A 112 -14.51 24.46 -11.44
CA SER A 112 -13.46 23.63 -12.04
C SER A 112 -12.05 24.12 -11.67
N ASN A 113 -11.91 25.43 -11.43
CA ASN A 113 -10.64 26.07 -11.14
C ASN A 113 -10.09 25.72 -9.76
N ALA A 114 -8.77 25.60 -9.64
CA ALA A 114 -8.10 25.21 -8.40
C ALA A 114 -8.30 26.20 -7.25
N HIS A 115 -8.38 27.52 -7.53
CA HIS A 115 -8.65 28.56 -6.53
C HIS A 115 -10.10 28.45 -6.00
N VAL A 116 -11.08 28.33 -6.90
CA VAL A 116 -12.50 28.21 -6.51
C VAL A 116 -12.75 26.94 -5.70
N LYS A 117 -12.13 25.82 -6.09
CA LYS A 117 -12.19 24.57 -5.32
C LYS A 117 -11.68 24.74 -3.89
N ALA A 118 -10.74 25.65 -3.63
CA ALA A 118 -10.14 25.81 -2.32
C ALA A 118 -11.18 26.26 -1.27
N TRP A 119 -11.84 27.40 -1.49
CA TRP A 119 -12.86 27.88 -0.55
C TRP A 119 -14.14 27.03 -0.60
N LEU A 120 -14.54 26.50 -1.76
CA LEU A 120 -15.70 25.60 -1.85
C LEU A 120 -15.50 24.30 -1.06
N ASN A 121 -14.31 23.70 -1.11
CA ASN A 121 -13.99 22.51 -0.30
C ASN A 121 -14.02 22.81 1.20
N ALA A 122 -13.73 24.06 1.60
CA ALA A 122 -13.87 24.52 2.98
C ALA A 122 -15.31 24.88 3.37
N GLY A 123 -16.26 24.85 2.42
CA GLY A 123 -17.67 25.22 2.66
C GLY A 123 -17.95 26.72 2.60
N TRP A 124 -17.11 27.48 1.90
CA TRP A 124 -17.20 28.94 1.77
C TRP A 124 -17.41 29.36 0.32
N GLU A 125 -18.03 30.52 0.13
CA GLU A 125 -18.23 31.17 -1.15
C GLU A 125 -17.78 32.64 -1.08
N ALA A 126 -17.15 33.15 -2.12
CA ALA A 126 -16.77 34.55 -2.23
C ALA A 126 -17.99 35.37 -2.66
N LYS A 127 -18.59 36.12 -1.73
CA LYS A 127 -19.84 36.86 -2.00
C LYS A 127 -19.55 38.23 -2.60
N GLU A 128 -18.70 38.99 -1.93
CA GLU A 128 -18.37 40.37 -2.28
C GLU A 128 -16.87 40.51 -2.49
N VAL A 129 -16.50 41.19 -3.56
CA VAL A 129 -15.11 41.46 -3.93
C VAL A 129 -15.04 42.95 -4.25
N ASN A 130 -14.14 43.66 -3.60
CA ASN A 130 -13.88 45.06 -3.89
C ASN A 130 -12.43 45.19 -4.38
N LEU A 131 -12.27 45.51 -5.66
CA LEU A 131 -10.95 45.66 -6.27
C LEU A 131 -10.25 46.97 -5.86
N LYS A 132 -10.99 48.03 -5.53
CA LYS A 132 -10.42 49.33 -5.16
C LYS A 132 -9.74 49.28 -3.80
N GLU A 133 -10.40 48.64 -2.84
CA GLU A 133 -9.89 48.44 -1.48
C GLU A 133 -9.20 47.09 -1.28
N ALA A 134 -9.11 46.28 -2.36
CA ALA A 134 -8.41 45.00 -2.40
C ALA A 134 -8.86 44.02 -1.29
N TYR A 135 -10.16 43.82 -1.11
CA TYR A 135 -10.71 42.85 -0.15
C TYR A 135 -11.79 41.94 -0.74
N VAL A 136 -11.92 40.75 -0.13
CA VAL A 136 -12.96 39.75 -0.41
C VAL A 136 -13.67 39.39 0.88
N VAL A 137 -14.99 39.26 0.79
CA VAL A 137 -15.84 38.74 1.86
C VAL A 137 -16.26 37.32 1.50
N PHE A 138 -15.79 36.36 2.30
CA PHE A 138 -16.21 34.97 2.23
C PHE A 138 -17.41 34.75 3.14
N GLN A 139 -18.44 34.09 2.62
CA GLN A 139 -19.63 33.67 3.37
C GLN A 139 -19.71 32.14 3.41
N LYS A 140 -20.04 31.59 4.58
CA LYS A 140 -20.19 30.15 4.77
C LYS A 140 -21.48 29.65 4.11
N VAL A 141 -21.37 28.59 3.31
CA VAL A 141 -22.52 27.95 2.66
C VAL A 141 -23.20 27.05 3.69
N LYS A 142 -24.40 27.44 4.16
CA LYS A 142 -25.15 26.74 5.24
C LYS A 142 -25.56 25.28 4.93
N ALA A 143 -25.22 24.72 3.76
CA ALA A 143 -25.71 23.42 3.31
C ALA A 143 -24.93 22.18 3.83
N GLN A 144 -23.74 22.32 4.42
CA GLN A 144 -22.87 21.16 4.70
C GLN A 144 -23.07 20.45 6.05
N GLN A 145 -23.98 20.89 6.93
CA GLN A 145 -24.38 20.10 8.11
C GLN A 145 -24.96 18.71 7.74
N ARG A 146 -25.39 18.50 6.49
CA ARG A 146 -25.87 17.19 6.00
C ARG A 146 -24.75 16.18 5.72
N MET A 147 -23.54 16.63 5.35
CA MET A 147 -22.45 15.74 4.92
C MET A 147 -21.69 15.05 6.07
N SER A 148 -21.59 15.70 7.24
CA SER A 148 -21.02 15.06 8.44
C SER A 148 -21.92 13.93 8.94
N VAL A 149 -23.23 14.14 8.94
CA VAL A 149 -24.24 13.13 9.29
C VAL A 149 -24.24 11.96 8.29
N GLU A 150 -24.07 12.23 6.99
CA GLU A 150 -23.94 11.18 5.98
C GLU A 150 -22.62 10.41 6.09
N ARG A 151 -21.49 11.06 6.40
CA ARG A 151 -20.20 10.38 6.64
C ARG A 151 -20.28 9.44 7.84
N GLU A 152 -20.86 9.89 8.95
CA GLU A 152 -21.09 9.04 10.13
C GLU A 152 -22.04 7.87 9.80
N LYS A 153 -23.11 8.10 9.03
CA LYS A 153 -23.98 7.01 8.54
C LYS A 153 -23.23 6.03 7.64
N LYS A 154 -22.32 6.51 6.79
CA LYS A 154 -21.51 5.67 5.88
C LYS A 154 -20.42 4.90 6.62
N GLU A 155 -19.89 5.43 7.71
CA GLU A 155 -18.98 4.71 8.63
C GLU A 155 -19.72 3.66 9.45
N LYS A 156 -20.92 3.96 9.96
CA LYS A 156 -21.79 2.99 10.64
C LYS A 156 -22.30 1.89 9.70
N GLY A 157 -22.55 2.21 8.42
CA GLY A 157 -22.93 1.23 7.38
C GLY A 157 -21.81 0.31 6.88
N ARG A 158 -20.55 0.56 7.27
CA ARG A 158 -19.40 -0.34 7.02
C ARG A 158 -19.24 -1.41 8.10
N GLN A 159 -20.28 -1.66 8.90
CA GLN A 159 -20.30 -2.78 9.83
C GLN A 159 -20.18 -4.09 9.06
N LEU A 160 -18.98 -4.69 9.19
CA LEU A 160 -18.62 -6.08 8.95
C LEU A 160 -19.16 -6.69 7.65
N GLN A 161 -18.42 -6.50 6.56
CA GLN A 161 -18.46 -7.49 5.49
C GLN A 161 -18.10 -8.85 6.11
N LYS A 162 -18.95 -9.86 5.85
CA LYS A 162 -18.78 -11.24 6.31
C LYS A 162 -17.31 -11.67 6.21
N PRO A 163 -16.78 -12.45 7.17
CA PRO A 163 -15.38 -12.84 7.17
C PRO A 163 -14.98 -13.35 5.79
N PHE A 164 -13.87 -12.83 5.27
CA PHE A 164 -13.33 -13.21 3.96
C PHE A 164 -13.30 -14.73 3.84
N THR A 165 -14.21 -15.30 3.05
CA THR A 165 -14.12 -16.70 2.66
C THR A 165 -13.05 -16.75 1.56
N PRO A 166 -11.84 -17.27 1.83
CA PRO A 166 -10.85 -17.39 0.78
C PRO A 166 -11.46 -18.21 -0.37
N PRO A 167 -11.23 -17.83 -1.64
CA PRO A 167 -11.62 -18.68 -2.75
C PRO A 167 -11.03 -20.06 -2.50
N PRO A 168 -11.80 -21.16 -2.70
CA PRO A 168 -11.33 -22.50 -2.40
C PRO A 168 -10.00 -22.72 -3.11
N SER A 169 -8.91 -22.83 -2.34
CA SER A 169 -7.61 -23.11 -2.91
C SER A 169 -7.72 -24.47 -3.59
N ARG A 170 -7.40 -24.54 -4.89
CA ARG A 170 -7.25 -25.84 -5.57
C ARG A 170 -6.10 -26.58 -4.90
N ILE A 171 -6.41 -27.42 -3.93
CA ILE A 171 -5.45 -28.37 -3.38
C ILE A 171 -5.17 -29.33 -4.54
N PHE A 172 -4.01 -29.19 -5.18
CA PHE A 172 -3.57 -30.16 -6.19
C PHE A 172 -3.37 -31.50 -5.48
N THR A 173 -4.38 -32.35 -5.53
CA THR A 173 -4.26 -33.73 -5.09
C THR A 173 -3.34 -34.45 -6.06
N ARG A 174 -2.23 -34.99 -5.55
CA ARG A 174 -1.33 -35.83 -6.36
C ARG A 174 -2.13 -37.04 -6.83
N GLN A 175 -2.46 -37.11 -8.11
CA GLN A 175 -3.18 -38.26 -8.66
C GLN A 175 -2.31 -39.50 -8.50
N LYS A 176 -2.85 -40.51 -7.80
CA LYS A 176 -2.19 -41.81 -7.68
C LYS A 176 -2.13 -42.45 -9.07
N PRO A 177 -1.00 -43.05 -9.48
CA PRO A 177 -0.89 -43.68 -10.80
C PRO A 177 -1.92 -44.81 -10.96
N SER A 178 -2.44 -44.99 -12.18
CA SER A 178 -3.39 -46.07 -12.47
C SER A 178 -2.78 -47.45 -12.19
N LYS A 179 -3.62 -48.44 -11.88
CA LYS A 179 -3.20 -49.84 -11.67
C LYS A 179 -2.38 -50.37 -12.86
N THR A 180 -2.75 -49.98 -14.08
CA THR A 180 -2.00 -50.31 -15.31
C THR A 180 -0.60 -49.68 -15.35
N LYS A 181 -0.44 -48.44 -14.89
CA LYS A 181 0.87 -47.76 -14.85
C LYS A 181 1.77 -48.39 -13.78
N ILE A 182 1.20 -48.76 -12.64
CA ILE A 182 1.90 -49.51 -11.58
C ILE A 182 2.36 -50.88 -12.10
N ALA A 183 1.49 -51.63 -12.78
CA ALA A 183 1.82 -52.93 -13.35
C ALA A 183 2.93 -52.85 -14.41
N LYS A 184 2.88 -51.85 -15.31
CA LYS A 184 3.95 -51.61 -16.29
C LYS A 184 5.29 -51.29 -15.62
N LEU A 185 5.27 -50.52 -14.54
CA LEU A 185 6.47 -50.17 -13.77
C LEU A 185 7.04 -51.41 -13.06
N TYR A 186 6.18 -52.23 -12.46
CA TYR A 186 6.57 -53.51 -11.85
C TYR A 186 7.16 -54.49 -12.86
N ALA A 187 6.55 -54.63 -14.04
CA ALA A 187 7.09 -55.46 -15.12
C ALA A 187 8.47 -54.95 -15.59
N ARG A 188 8.64 -53.62 -15.70
CA ARG A 188 9.96 -53.02 -16.00
C ARG A 188 11.00 -53.33 -14.92
N LEU A 189 10.64 -53.22 -13.64
CA LEU A 189 11.55 -53.57 -12.54
C LEU A 189 11.96 -55.04 -12.59
N LYS A 190 11.02 -55.97 -12.80
CA LYS A 190 11.35 -57.40 -12.97
C LYS A 190 12.23 -57.67 -14.19
N ASN A 191 12.03 -56.94 -15.30
CA ASN A 191 12.91 -57.07 -16.46
C ASN A 191 14.32 -56.58 -16.16
N ILE A 192 14.47 -55.47 -15.41
CA ILE A 192 15.78 -54.99 -14.94
C ILE A 192 16.43 -56.01 -14.00
N GLU A 193 15.69 -56.60 -13.08
CA GLU A 193 16.18 -57.67 -12.20
C GLU A 193 16.66 -58.88 -13.01
N ARG A 194 15.86 -59.36 -13.97
CA ARG A 194 16.24 -60.45 -14.88
C ARG A 194 17.49 -60.12 -15.67
N MET A 195 17.61 -58.90 -16.19
CA MET A 195 18.81 -58.45 -16.90
C MET A 195 20.02 -58.43 -15.96
N ARG A 196 19.87 -57.97 -14.71
CA ARG A 196 20.95 -57.97 -13.71
C ARG A 196 21.38 -59.38 -13.31
N THR A 197 20.45 -60.33 -13.22
CA THR A 197 20.76 -61.74 -12.91
C THR A 197 21.32 -62.50 -14.10
N ALA A 198 20.90 -62.14 -15.32
CA ALA A 198 21.36 -62.75 -16.56
C ALA A 198 22.69 -62.18 -17.05
N GLN A 199 23.11 -61.01 -16.55
CA GLN A 199 24.46 -60.51 -16.76
C GLN A 199 25.46 -61.51 -16.17
N PRO A 200 26.33 -62.13 -16.98
CA PRO A 200 27.32 -63.05 -16.48
C PRO A 200 28.26 -62.28 -15.54
N LYS A 201 28.35 -62.71 -14.28
CA LYS A 201 29.43 -62.28 -13.39
C LYS A 201 30.72 -62.86 -13.96
N LEU A 202 31.43 -62.08 -14.76
CA LEU A 202 32.81 -62.39 -15.18
C LEU A 202 33.63 -62.68 -13.92
N ARG A 203 33.96 -63.96 -13.67
CA ARG A 203 34.94 -64.35 -12.66
C ARG A 203 36.32 -64.00 -13.21
N GLY A 204 36.90 -62.90 -12.73
CA GLY A 204 38.28 -62.53 -13.01
C GLY A 204 38.47 -61.03 -13.17
N ASN A 205 39.25 -60.42 -12.27
CA ASN A 205 39.69 -59.04 -12.41
C ASN A 205 40.79 -58.96 -13.49
N PHE A 206 40.41 -58.84 -14.75
CA PHE A 206 41.32 -58.52 -15.87
C PHE A 206 41.05 -57.15 -16.48
N LYS A 207 40.62 -56.17 -15.68
CA LYS A 207 40.74 -54.76 -16.07
C LYS A 207 42.04 -54.23 -15.49
N PRO A 208 43.01 -53.79 -16.31
CA PRO A 208 44.21 -53.15 -15.78
C PRO A 208 43.80 -51.91 -14.98
N LYS A 209 44.45 -51.70 -13.83
CA LYS A 209 44.14 -50.55 -12.96
C LYS A 209 44.21 -49.23 -13.74
N PRO A 210 43.26 -48.31 -13.54
CA PRO A 210 43.25 -47.01 -14.21
C PRO A 210 44.55 -46.24 -13.93
N VAL A 211 45.00 -45.48 -14.91
CA VAL A 211 46.30 -44.76 -14.89
C VAL A 211 46.48 -43.89 -13.64
N HIS A 212 45.40 -43.33 -13.10
CA HIS A 212 45.44 -42.50 -11.90
C HIS A 212 45.85 -43.29 -10.64
N GLU A 213 45.38 -44.53 -10.48
CA GLU A 213 45.74 -45.39 -9.33
C GLU A 213 47.22 -45.78 -9.37
N LYS A 214 47.77 -46.00 -10.57
CA LYS A 214 49.20 -46.31 -10.75
C LYS A 214 50.11 -45.12 -10.39
N ARG A 215 49.61 -43.87 -10.51
CA ARG A 215 50.38 -42.67 -10.15
C ARG A 215 50.46 -42.46 -8.63
N LEU A 216 49.45 -42.88 -7.89
CA LEU A 216 49.36 -42.69 -6.43
C LEU A 216 50.29 -43.62 -5.63
N LEU A 217 50.68 -44.76 -6.21
CA LEU A 217 51.44 -45.82 -5.53
C LEU A 217 52.95 -45.83 -5.88
N LYS A 218 53.50 -44.74 -6.43
CA LYS A 218 54.96 -44.65 -6.62
C LYS A 218 55.63 -44.54 -5.24
N PRO A 219 56.54 -45.45 -4.85
CA PRO A 219 57.34 -45.23 -3.65
C PRO A 219 58.21 -43.98 -3.84
N LYS A 220 58.31 -43.14 -2.81
CA LYS A 220 59.31 -42.06 -2.77
C LYS A 220 60.68 -42.71 -2.87
N ARG A 221 61.49 -42.25 -3.83
CA ARG A 221 62.90 -42.62 -3.89
C ARG A 221 63.61 -41.96 -2.70
N GLU A 222 64.22 -42.77 -1.85
CA GLU A 222 65.35 -42.36 -1.00
C GLU A 222 66.59 -42.13 -1.87
#